data_AF-A0AA38PMM6-F1
#
_entry.id   AF-A0AA38PMM6-F1
#
_cell.length_a   1.000
_cell.length_b   1.000
_cell.length_c   1.000
_cell.angle_alpha   90.00
_cell.angle_beta   90.00
_cell.angle_gamma   90.00
#
_symmetry.space_group_name_H-M   'P 1'
#
loop_
_entity.id
_entity.type
_entity.pdbx_description
1 polymer ?
#
loop_
_entity_poly.entity_id
_entity_poly.type
_entity_poly.pdbx_seq_one_letter_code
_entity_poly.pdbx_strand_id
1 'polypeptide(L)'
;MSSPNSRSNSPSDEEEKAELLLIQIKKEEREERARREAEQRKAEEEAEAAAEARLAEIRRKKEEKKREAEEKKRKEELERRRKEEESRAAEAAKKAAEEARKENEKKKAEEESKAAEAAKRAAEENRKKIEMERRMEMAALVRAQIERKKKEQQLNSPVSETSTVVIGKKRKRVAVVVPSGDPEGGDPNPGDDDDYIESDTDDDEGPEEPQLHLRSNHDAAGLQKIKSPVLAHPRRLPLQEQANENGEINLQEEMLRYLILRVWKLEEEKKEEDEQEEESEEDRVKRTGDRKGKGRKE
;
A
#
# COMPACT_ATOMS: atom_id res chain seq x y z
N MET A 1 -67.17 -42.58 108.55
CA MET A 1 -66.06 -42.91 107.64
C MET A 1 -66.66 -43.14 106.28
N SER A 2 -66.44 -42.21 105.34
CA SER A 2 -67.01 -42.28 103.99
C SER A 2 -66.06 -43.06 103.10
N SER A 3 -66.51 -44.21 102.59
CA SER A 3 -65.79 -45.00 101.60
C SER A 3 -65.72 -44.25 100.27
N PRO A 4 -64.55 -44.17 99.61
CA PRO A 4 -64.44 -43.52 98.32
C PRO A 4 -65.12 -44.37 97.26
N ASN A 5 -65.91 -43.69 96.43
CA ASN A 5 -66.68 -44.23 95.32
C ASN A 5 -65.69 -44.74 94.25
N SER A 6 -65.58 -46.06 94.10
CA SER A 6 -64.85 -46.71 93.01
C SER A 6 -65.58 -46.45 91.70
N ARG A 7 -65.27 -45.34 91.03
CA ARG A 7 -65.68 -45.13 89.63
C ARG A 7 -65.05 -46.25 88.80
N SER A 8 -65.89 -47.18 88.36
CA SER A 8 -65.56 -48.15 87.33
C SER A 8 -65.22 -47.39 86.05
N ASN A 9 -63.94 -47.33 85.67
CA ASN A 9 -63.55 -46.91 84.32
C ASN A 9 -64.09 -47.94 83.35
N SER A 10 -65.09 -47.56 82.57
CA SER A 10 -65.63 -48.37 81.49
C SER A 10 -64.56 -48.51 80.40
N PRO A 11 -64.35 -49.71 79.82
CA PRO A 11 -63.41 -49.90 78.70
C PRO A 11 -63.70 -48.99 77.49
N SER A 12 -64.93 -48.46 77.38
CA SER A 12 -65.34 -47.46 76.39
C SER A 12 -64.58 -46.13 76.47
N ASP A 13 -64.19 -45.67 77.67
CA ASP A 13 -63.53 -44.37 77.84
C ASP A 13 -62.04 -44.42 77.41
N GLU A 14 -61.42 -45.60 77.50
CA GLU A 14 -60.04 -45.83 77.07
C GLU A 14 -59.94 -45.95 75.54
N GLU A 15 -60.94 -46.56 74.91
CA GLU A 15 -61.05 -46.64 73.44
C GLU A 15 -61.25 -45.26 72.81
N GLU A 16 -62.16 -44.42 73.33
CA GLU A 16 -62.35 -43.05 72.86
C GLU A 16 -61.08 -42.19 72.99
N LYS A 17 -60.33 -42.37 74.09
CA LYS A 17 -59.05 -41.68 74.30
C LYS A 17 -57.99 -42.14 73.30
N ALA A 18 -57.95 -43.42 72.96
CA ALA A 18 -57.04 -43.96 71.94
C ALA A 18 -57.39 -43.43 70.55
N GLU A 19 -58.68 -43.33 70.21
CA GLU A 19 -59.13 -42.75 68.94
C GLU A 19 -58.75 -41.27 68.81
N LEU A 20 -58.93 -40.48 69.87
CA LEU A 20 -58.53 -39.07 69.89
C LEU A 20 -57.02 -38.90 69.70
N LEU A 21 -56.20 -39.73 70.34
CA LEU A 21 -54.74 -39.74 70.14
C LEU A 21 -54.38 -40.11 68.70
N LEU A 22 -55.06 -41.09 68.09
CA LEU A 22 -54.83 -41.49 66.71
C LEU A 22 -55.17 -40.37 65.72
N ILE A 23 -56.26 -39.63 65.97
CA ILE A 23 -56.66 -38.45 65.19
C ILE A 23 -55.61 -37.35 65.33
N GLN A 24 -55.09 -37.12 66.54
CA GLN A 24 -54.07 -36.12 66.80
C GLN A 24 -52.76 -36.44 66.09
N ILE A 25 -52.29 -37.70 66.17
CA ILE A 25 -51.11 -38.17 65.43
C ILE A 25 -51.29 -38.00 63.92
N LYS A 26 -52.46 -38.39 63.37
CA LYS A 26 -52.76 -38.20 61.94
C LYS A 26 -52.80 -36.73 61.53
N LYS A 27 -53.25 -35.83 62.42
CA LYS A 27 -53.27 -34.39 62.18
C LYS A 27 -51.86 -33.82 62.17
N GLU A 28 -51.03 -34.22 63.14
CA GLU A 28 -49.61 -33.84 63.22
C GLU A 28 -48.82 -34.36 62.01
N GLU A 29 -49.04 -35.60 61.58
CA GLU A 29 -48.39 -36.16 60.38
C GLU A 29 -48.78 -35.42 59.10
N ARG A 30 -50.06 -35.02 58.96
CA ARG A 30 -50.53 -34.20 57.84
C ARG A 30 -49.91 -32.81 57.87
N GLU A 31 -49.79 -32.20 59.03
CA GLU A 31 -49.18 -30.87 59.19
C GLU A 31 -47.67 -30.94 58.89
N GLU A 32 -46.97 -31.97 59.36
CA GLU A 32 -45.55 -32.17 59.06
C GLU A 32 -45.32 -32.42 57.56
N ARG A 33 -46.16 -33.21 56.91
CA ARG A 33 -46.12 -33.41 55.46
C ARG A 33 -46.33 -32.11 54.69
N ALA A 34 -47.32 -31.30 55.10
CA ALA A 34 -47.57 -30.00 54.49
C ALA A 34 -46.39 -29.02 54.67
N ARG A 35 -45.71 -29.04 55.82
CA ARG A 35 -44.49 -28.24 56.06
C ARG A 35 -43.35 -28.68 55.14
N ARG A 36 -43.10 -29.99 55.02
CA ARG A 36 -42.06 -30.54 54.12
C ARG A 36 -42.35 -30.22 52.65
N GLU A 37 -43.61 -30.35 52.20
CA GLU A 37 -43.99 -29.98 50.84
C GLU A 37 -43.83 -28.47 50.58
N ALA A 38 -44.16 -27.62 51.56
CA ALA A 38 -43.96 -26.18 51.43
C ALA A 38 -42.47 -25.79 51.38
N GLU A 39 -41.62 -26.46 52.15
CA GLU A 39 -40.17 -26.27 52.09
C GLU A 39 -39.57 -26.77 50.77
N GLN A 40 -40.01 -27.92 50.28
CA GLN A 40 -39.61 -28.44 48.96
C GLN A 40 -39.97 -27.48 47.84
N ARG A 41 -41.20 -26.94 47.82
CA ARG A 41 -41.61 -25.96 46.80
C ARG A 41 -40.75 -24.70 46.82
N LYS A 42 -40.39 -24.20 48.00
CA LYS A 42 -39.49 -23.04 48.13
C LYS A 42 -38.09 -23.36 47.60
N ALA A 43 -37.57 -24.54 47.90
CA ALA A 43 -36.26 -24.97 47.40
C ALA A 43 -36.25 -25.19 45.87
N GLU A 44 -37.34 -25.71 45.31
CA GLU A 44 -37.51 -25.86 43.86
C GLU A 44 -37.60 -24.51 43.15
N GLU A 45 -38.37 -23.56 43.69
CA GLU A 45 -38.49 -22.20 43.15
C GLU A 45 -37.15 -21.44 43.20
N GLU A 46 -36.40 -21.58 44.29
CA GLU A 46 -35.05 -20.99 44.41
C GLU A 46 -34.06 -21.65 43.44
N ALA A 47 -34.14 -22.97 43.25
CA ALA A 47 -33.32 -23.70 42.28
C ALA A 47 -33.64 -23.29 40.83
N GLU A 48 -34.91 -23.08 40.51
CA GLU A 48 -35.35 -22.60 39.20
C GLU A 48 -34.85 -21.17 38.94
N ALA A 49 -35.01 -20.26 39.90
CA ALA A 49 -34.48 -18.89 39.79
C ALA A 49 -32.95 -18.86 39.63
N ALA A 50 -32.22 -19.71 40.36
CA ALA A 50 -30.77 -19.83 40.22
C ALA A 50 -30.35 -20.40 38.86
N ALA A 51 -31.12 -21.35 38.31
CA ALA A 51 -30.88 -21.90 36.97
C ALA A 51 -31.13 -20.86 35.87
N GLU A 52 -32.20 -20.08 35.99
CA GLU A 52 -32.51 -18.99 35.07
C GLU A 52 -31.42 -17.91 35.08
N ALA A 53 -30.96 -17.50 36.27
CA ALA A 53 -29.86 -16.53 36.40
C ALA A 53 -28.58 -17.02 35.71
N ARG A 54 -28.22 -18.30 35.86
CA ARG A 54 -27.06 -18.90 35.17
C ARG A 54 -27.23 -18.91 33.65
N LEU A 55 -28.43 -19.23 33.16
CA LEU A 55 -28.73 -19.20 31.73
C LEU A 55 -28.65 -17.78 31.15
N ALA A 56 -29.14 -16.78 31.88
CA ALA A 56 -29.03 -15.37 31.49
C ALA A 56 -27.56 -14.93 31.42
N GLU A 57 -26.73 -15.33 32.40
CA GLU A 57 -25.29 -15.03 32.39
C GLU A 57 -24.56 -15.69 31.21
N ILE A 58 -24.87 -16.96 30.91
CA ILE A 58 -24.32 -17.66 29.74
C ILE A 58 -24.71 -16.96 28.44
N ARG A 59 -25.96 -16.51 28.31
CA ARG A 59 -26.42 -15.75 27.13
C ARG A 59 -25.65 -14.44 26.98
N ARG A 60 -25.50 -13.67 28.07
CA ARG A 60 -24.74 -12.41 28.07
C ARG A 60 -23.29 -12.64 27.62
N LYS A 61 -22.60 -13.64 28.18
CA LYS A 61 -21.22 -13.99 27.80
C LYS A 61 -21.11 -14.41 26.34
N LYS A 62 -22.08 -15.14 25.80
CA LYS A 62 -22.10 -15.51 24.37
C LYS A 62 -22.29 -14.29 23.48
N GLU A 63 -23.18 -13.37 23.85
CA GLU A 63 -23.41 -12.14 23.08
C GLU A 63 -22.19 -11.22 23.11
N GLU A 64 -21.54 -11.09 24.26
CA GLU A 64 -20.29 -10.33 24.43
C GLU A 64 -19.18 -10.87 23.53
N LYS A 65 -18.94 -12.19 23.56
CA LYS A 65 -17.99 -12.84 22.64
C LYS A 65 -18.32 -12.62 21.17
N LYS A 66 -19.62 -12.59 20.82
CA LYS A 66 -20.05 -12.34 19.45
C LYS A 66 -19.72 -10.90 19.03
N ARG A 67 -19.96 -9.92 19.90
CA ARG A 67 -19.63 -8.50 19.66
C ARG A 67 -18.12 -8.30 19.54
N GLU A 68 -17.34 -8.93 20.41
CA GLU A 68 -15.87 -8.88 20.36
C GLU A 68 -15.32 -9.47 19.05
N ALA A 69 -15.85 -10.62 18.62
CA ALA A 69 -15.47 -11.22 17.34
C ALA A 69 -15.86 -10.35 16.13
N GLU A 70 -17.01 -9.68 16.17
CA GLU A 70 -17.45 -8.76 15.14
C GLU A 70 -16.58 -7.49 15.09
N GLU A 71 -16.24 -6.94 16.25
CA GLU A 71 -15.33 -5.80 16.35
C GLU A 71 -13.93 -6.13 15.81
N LYS A 72 -13.41 -7.32 16.14
CA LYS A 72 -12.12 -7.79 15.62
C LYS A 72 -12.14 -7.89 14.09
N LYS A 73 -13.18 -8.51 13.51
CA LYS A 73 -13.34 -8.58 12.04
C LYS A 73 -13.40 -7.20 11.40
N ARG A 74 -14.11 -6.25 12.03
CA ARG A 74 -14.21 -4.88 11.52
C ARG A 74 -12.86 -4.16 11.55
N LYS A 75 -12.06 -4.37 12.59
CA LYS A 75 -10.69 -3.83 12.68
C LYS A 75 -9.78 -4.43 11.61
N GLU A 76 -9.79 -5.75 11.45
CA GLU A 76 -9.01 -6.44 10.40
C GLU A 76 -9.40 -5.98 8.99
N GLU A 77 -10.70 -5.81 8.71
CA GLU A 77 -11.17 -5.32 7.42
C GLU A 77 -10.71 -3.89 7.15
N LEU A 78 -10.80 -3.00 8.15
CA LEU A 78 -10.30 -1.63 8.04
C LEU A 78 -8.80 -1.58 7.77
N GLU A 79 -8.02 -2.41 8.46
CA GLU A 79 -6.58 -2.49 8.25
C GLU A 79 -6.25 -3.00 6.84
N ARG A 80 -6.97 -4.02 6.36
CA ARG A 80 -6.81 -4.55 5.01
C ARG A 80 -7.09 -3.47 3.96
N ARG A 81 -8.21 -2.73 4.11
CA ARG A 81 -8.57 -1.65 3.19
C ARG A 81 -7.51 -0.54 3.17
N ARG A 82 -6.97 -0.15 4.33
CA ARG A 82 -5.89 0.85 4.40
C ARG A 82 -4.63 0.38 3.68
N LYS A 83 -4.20 -0.85 3.90
CA LYS A 83 -3.04 -1.44 3.21
C LYS A 83 -3.24 -1.52 1.70
N GLU A 84 -4.44 -1.88 1.26
CA GLU A 84 -4.79 -1.96 -0.15
C GLU A 84 -4.79 -0.57 -0.81
N GLU A 85 -5.35 0.44 -0.14
CA GLU A 85 -5.35 1.83 -0.60
C GLU A 85 -3.92 2.40 -0.70
N GLU A 86 -3.10 2.17 0.32
CA GLU A 86 -1.69 2.59 0.32
C GLU A 86 -0.89 1.91 -0.80
N SER A 87 -1.12 0.61 -1.03
CA SER A 87 -0.50 -0.12 -2.13
C SER A 87 -0.88 0.45 -3.50
N ARG A 88 -2.17 0.75 -3.72
CA ARG A 88 -2.65 1.36 -4.97
C ARG A 88 -2.06 2.75 -5.17
N ALA A 89 -2.01 3.57 -4.12
CA ALA A 89 -1.40 4.89 -4.18
C ALA A 89 0.09 4.83 -4.51
N ALA A 90 0.83 3.90 -3.91
CA ALA A 90 2.24 3.68 -4.20
C ALA A 90 2.48 3.20 -5.64
N GLU A 91 1.63 2.32 -6.16
CA GLU A 91 1.72 1.85 -7.54
C GLU A 91 1.43 2.98 -8.54
N ALA A 92 0.39 3.78 -8.29
CA ALA A 92 0.06 4.94 -9.11
C ALA A 92 1.21 5.97 -9.12
N ALA A 93 1.80 6.25 -7.96
CA ALA A 93 2.95 7.15 -7.86
C ALA A 93 4.18 6.61 -8.62
N LYS A 94 4.44 5.30 -8.59
CA LYS A 94 5.51 4.67 -9.37
C LYS A 94 5.27 4.81 -10.88
N LYS A 95 4.04 4.55 -11.35
CA LYS A 95 3.66 4.70 -12.76
C LYS A 95 3.84 6.15 -13.22
N ALA A 96 3.34 7.12 -12.46
CA ALA A 96 3.51 8.55 -12.76
C ALA A 96 4.99 8.96 -12.81
N ALA A 97 5.81 8.47 -11.87
CA ALA A 97 7.24 8.75 -11.86
C ALA A 97 7.98 8.13 -13.06
N GLU A 98 7.58 6.93 -13.50
CA GLU A 98 8.14 6.28 -14.68
C GLU A 98 7.75 7.02 -15.98
N GLU A 99 6.50 7.44 -16.11
CA GLU A 99 6.05 8.25 -17.25
C GLU A 99 6.78 9.58 -17.33
N ALA A 100 6.94 10.28 -16.20
CA ALA A 100 7.70 11.53 -16.13
C ALA A 100 9.17 11.34 -16.54
N ARG A 101 9.79 10.20 -16.20
CA ARG A 101 11.14 9.86 -16.67
C ARG A 101 11.19 9.65 -18.18
N LYS A 102 10.25 8.87 -18.72
CA LYS A 102 10.14 8.62 -20.17
C LYS A 102 9.91 9.92 -20.95
N GLU A 103 9.06 10.80 -20.45
CA GLU A 103 8.80 12.10 -21.08
C GLU A 103 10.05 13.00 -21.06
N ASN A 104 10.78 13.03 -19.94
CA ASN A 104 12.03 13.77 -19.85
C ASN A 104 13.12 13.22 -20.79
N GLU A 105 13.24 11.90 -20.92
CA GLU A 105 14.16 11.29 -21.89
C GLU A 105 13.80 11.65 -23.33
N LYS A 106 12.50 11.61 -23.68
CA LYS A 106 12.03 12.05 -25.01
C LYS A 106 12.38 13.51 -25.28
N LYS A 107 12.13 14.42 -24.33
CA LYS A 107 12.47 15.85 -24.47
C LYS A 107 13.97 16.06 -24.67
N LYS A 108 14.81 15.36 -23.89
CA LYS A 108 16.27 15.40 -24.06
C LYS A 108 16.71 14.90 -25.44
N ALA A 109 16.17 13.77 -25.89
CA ALA A 109 16.49 13.23 -27.21
C ALA A 109 16.06 14.16 -28.35
N GLU A 110 14.90 14.81 -28.22
CA GLU A 110 14.42 15.81 -29.19
C GLU A 110 15.33 17.05 -29.22
N GLU A 111 15.73 17.55 -28.06
CA GLU A 111 16.62 18.70 -27.93
C GLU A 111 18.01 18.41 -28.51
N GLU A 112 18.56 17.22 -28.24
CA GLU A 112 19.84 16.77 -28.79
C GLU A 112 19.76 16.61 -30.33
N SER A 113 18.65 16.08 -30.84
CA SER A 113 18.40 15.98 -32.29
C SER A 113 18.35 17.35 -32.96
N LYS A 114 17.64 18.31 -32.36
CA LYS A 114 17.60 19.71 -32.85
C LYS A 114 18.99 20.35 -32.82
N ALA A 115 19.75 20.14 -31.75
CA ALA A 115 21.12 20.65 -31.64
C ALA A 115 22.04 20.05 -32.72
N ALA A 116 21.95 18.74 -32.97
CA ALA A 116 22.71 18.05 -34.00
C ALA A 116 22.35 18.52 -35.42
N GLU A 117 21.06 18.75 -35.69
CA GLU A 117 20.59 19.28 -36.98
C GLU A 117 21.08 20.73 -37.20
N ALA A 118 21.03 21.57 -36.17
CA ALA A 118 21.56 22.93 -36.22
C ALA A 118 23.08 22.94 -36.49
N ALA A 119 23.84 22.07 -35.82
CA ALA A 119 25.27 21.93 -36.06
C ALA A 119 25.59 21.47 -37.49
N LYS A 120 24.81 20.54 -38.05
CA LYS A 120 24.94 20.11 -39.46
C LYS A 120 24.69 21.27 -40.42
N ARG A 121 23.60 22.04 -40.23
CA ARG A 121 23.30 23.22 -41.05
C ARG A 121 24.44 24.25 -41.00
N ALA A 122 24.95 24.55 -39.80
CA ALA A 122 26.07 25.48 -39.62
C ALA A 122 27.35 24.98 -40.32
N ALA A 123 27.66 23.69 -40.25
CA ALA A 123 28.81 23.09 -40.91
C ALA A 123 28.68 23.15 -42.46
N GLU A 124 27.49 22.89 -43.00
CA GLU A 124 27.24 23.02 -44.44
C GLU A 124 27.34 24.47 -44.93
N GLU A 125 26.84 25.44 -44.16
CA GLU A 125 26.94 26.85 -44.50
C GLU A 125 28.41 27.31 -44.53
N ASN A 126 29.22 26.88 -43.56
CA ASN A 126 30.65 27.16 -43.56
C ASN A 126 31.38 26.52 -44.74
N ARG A 127 31.03 25.28 -45.12
CA ARG A 127 31.59 24.66 -46.33
C ARG A 127 31.27 25.47 -47.59
N LYS A 128 30.03 25.95 -47.73
CA LYS A 128 29.62 26.81 -48.86
C LYS A 128 30.39 28.12 -48.88
N LYS A 129 30.63 28.76 -47.71
CA LYS A 129 31.44 29.97 -47.59
C LYS A 129 32.89 29.73 -48.04
N ILE A 130 33.52 28.66 -47.57
CA ILE A 130 34.89 28.28 -47.96
C ILE A 130 34.97 27.98 -49.46
N GLU A 131 33.99 27.29 -50.03
CA GLU A 131 33.96 27.02 -51.47
C GLU A 131 33.83 28.31 -52.29
N MET A 132 32.99 29.24 -51.86
CA MET A 132 32.83 30.54 -52.49
C MET A 132 34.13 31.35 -52.46
N GLU A 133 34.82 31.36 -51.32
CA GLU A 133 36.10 32.03 -51.13
C GLU A 133 37.17 31.46 -52.06
N ARG A 134 37.30 30.12 -52.14
CA ARG A 134 38.20 29.44 -53.09
C ARG A 134 37.89 29.77 -54.55
N ARG A 135 36.60 29.85 -54.91
CA ARG A 135 36.19 30.25 -56.28
C ARG A 135 36.59 31.70 -56.57
N MET A 136 36.44 32.60 -55.61
CA MET A 136 36.85 34.00 -55.75
C MET A 136 38.37 34.13 -55.87
N GLU A 137 39.14 33.38 -55.07
CA GLU A 137 40.60 33.35 -55.14
C GLU A 137 41.09 32.81 -56.49
N MET A 138 40.53 31.70 -56.97
CA MET A 138 40.82 31.16 -58.30
C MET A 138 40.47 32.16 -59.42
N ALA A 139 39.32 32.83 -59.32
CA ALA A 139 38.94 33.87 -60.29
C ALA A 139 39.93 35.05 -60.29
N ALA A 140 40.44 35.45 -59.12
CA ALA A 140 41.45 36.49 -59.00
C ALA A 140 42.78 36.07 -59.63
N LEU A 141 43.23 34.83 -59.39
CA LEU A 141 44.43 34.26 -60.01
C LEU A 141 44.30 34.22 -61.55
N VAL A 142 43.16 33.78 -62.07
CA VAL A 142 42.90 33.77 -63.52
C VAL A 142 42.94 35.18 -64.09
N ARG A 143 42.32 36.17 -63.44
CA ARG A 143 42.38 37.58 -63.87
C ARG A 143 43.83 38.09 -63.89
N ALA A 144 44.60 37.82 -62.84
CA ALA A 144 46.02 38.22 -62.78
C ALA A 144 46.86 37.57 -63.89
N GLN A 145 46.61 36.30 -64.23
CA GLN A 145 47.27 35.64 -65.36
C GLN A 145 46.89 36.26 -66.70
N ILE A 146 45.61 36.59 -66.91
CA ILE A 146 45.14 37.29 -68.12
C ILE A 146 45.82 38.65 -68.25
N GLU A 147 45.93 39.41 -67.16
CA GLU A 147 46.63 40.70 -67.17
C GLU A 147 48.13 40.56 -67.46
N ARG A 148 48.80 39.55 -66.88
CA ARG A 148 50.21 39.26 -67.20
C ARG A 148 50.38 38.94 -68.69
N LYS A 149 49.56 38.06 -69.25
CA LYS A 149 49.60 37.71 -70.68
C LYS A 149 49.30 38.91 -71.59
N LYS A 150 48.36 39.79 -71.19
CA LYS A 150 48.09 41.04 -71.92
C LYS A 150 49.28 41.99 -71.91
N LYS A 151 49.95 42.18 -70.76
CA LYS A 151 51.16 42.99 -70.66
C LYS A 151 52.31 42.41 -71.49
N GLU A 152 52.46 41.09 -71.49
CA GLU A 152 53.45 40.38 -72.30
C GLU A 152 53.17 40.51 -73.81
N GLN A 153 51.91 40.46 -74.24
CA GLN A 153 51.52 40.73 -75.63
C GLN A 153 51.76 42.18 -76.04
N GLN A 154 51.53 43.16 -75.16
CA GLN A 154 51.82 44.57 -75.44
C GLN A 154 53.33 44.84 -75.56
N LEU A 155 54.16 44.09 -74.83
CA LEU A 155 55.63 44.19 -74.93
C LEU A 155 56.18 43.51 -76.20
N ASN A 156 55.46 42.53 -76.76
CA ASN A 156 55.86 41.78 -77.97
C ASN A 156 55.18 42.26 -79.27
N SER A 157 54.34 43.31 -79.25
CA SER A 157 53.79 43.89 -80.49
C SER A 157 54.74 44.94 -81.06
N PRO A 158 55.15 44.86 -82.35
CA PRO A 158 55.85 45.95 -83.00
C PRO A 158 54.92 47.17 -83.10
N VAL A 159 55.43 48.34 -82.72
CA VAL A 159 54.73 49.62 -82.83
C VAL A 159 54.39 49.86 -84.31
N SER A 160 53.10 49.76 -84.66
CA SER A 160 52.59 50.34 -85.89
C SER A 160 51.53 51.39 -85.55
N GLU A 161 51.75 52.58 -86.10
CA GLU A 161 50.94 53.77 -85.87
C GLU A 161 49.57 53.70 -86.55
N THR A 162 48.65 54.48 -85.97
CA THR A 162 47.38 54.97 -86.53
C THR A 162 46.23 53.96 -86.73
N SER A 163 45.10 54.24 -86.08
CA SER A 163 43.83 54.52 -86.78
C SER A 163 42.69 54.64 -85.77
N THR A 164 42.23 55.87 -85.58
CA THR A 164 40.94 56.19 -84.95
C THR A 164 39.81 55.70 -85.86
N VAL A 165 39.04 54.72 -85.39
CA VAL A 165 37.76 54.35 -86.02
C VAL A 165 36.66 54.39 -84.97
N VAL A 166 35.85 55.44 -85.07
CA VAL A 166 34.58 55.64 -84.40
C VAL A 166 33.55 54.70 -85.02
N ILE A 167 33.06 53.70 -84.28
CA ILE A 167 31.89 52.91 -84.70
C ILE A 167 30.83 52.93 -83.58
N GLY A 168 29.62 53.30 -83.99
CA GLY A 168 28.52 53.74 -83.15
C GLY A 168 27.94 52.66 -82.23
N LYS A 169 27.75 53.04 -80.97
CA LYS A 169 26.96 52.32 -79.97
C LYS A 169 25.47 52.43 -80.31
N LYS A 170 24.90 51.42 -80.99
CA LYS A 170 23.45 51.19 -81.00
C LYS A 170 23.03 50.64 -79.63
N ARG A 171 22.24 51.43 -78.90
CA ARG A 171 21.59 51.03 -77.65
C ARG A 171 20.47 50.03 -77.95
N LYS A 172 20.61 48.77 -77.53
CA LYS A 172 19.48 47.84 -77.35
C LYS A 172 19.14 47.79 -75.87
N ARG A 173 17.95 48.31 -75.52
CA ARG A 173 17.33 48.10 -74.21
C ARG A 173 16.84 46.66 -74.18
N VAL A 174 17.28 45.88 -73.21
CA VAL A 174 16.67 44.59 -72.87
C VAL A 174 15.88 44.83 -71.59
N ALA A 175 14.56 44.72 -71.71
CA ALA A 175 13.64 44.74 -70.58
C ALA A 175 13.87 43.49 -69.73
N VAL A 176 14.17 43.66 -68.45
CA VAL A 176 14.10 42.58 -67.47
C VAL A 176 12.71 42.63 -66.87
N VAL A 177 11.92 41.61 -67.22
CA VAL A 177 10.62 41.29 -66.65
C VAL A 177 10.84 40.86 -65.20
N VAL A 178 10.20 41.56 -64.27
CA VAL A 178 10.04 41.15 -62.87
C VAL A 178 8.73 40.38 -62.79
N PRO A 179 8.72 39.09 -62.42
CA PRO A 179 7.47 38.44 -62.02
C PRO A 179 7.15 38.87 -60.58
N SER A 180 6.06 39.62 -60.45
CA SER A 180 5.28 39.76 -59.22
C SER A 180 4.68 38.40 -58.88
N GLY A 181 5.08 37.82 -57.74
CA GLY A 181 4.46 36.64 -57.14
C GLY A 181 3.87 37.00 -55.80
N ASP A 182 2.61 36.63 -55.62
CA ASP A 182 1.64 36.95 -54.57
C ASP A 182 2.09 36.69 -53.12
N PRO A 183 1.35 37.30 -52.17
CA PRO A 183 0.79 36.49 -51.10
C PRO A 183 -0.74 36.58 -51.10
N GLU A 184 -1.40 35.52 -51.57
CA GLU A 184 -2.81 35.27 -51.27
C GLU A 184 -2.96 35.03 -49.75
N GLY A 185 -3.88 35.79 -49.15
CA GLY A 185 -4.36 35.56 -47.80
C GLY A 185 -5.19 34.29 -47.73
N GLY A 186 -4.74 33.34 -46.91
CA GLY A 186 -5.54 32.19 -46.49
C GLY A 186 -6.24 32.51 -45.18
N ASP A 187 -7.56 32.67 -45.25
CA ASP A 187 -8.49 32.64 -44.11
C ASP A 187 -8.53 31.22 -43.52
N PRO A 188 -8.39 31.02 -42.20
CA PRO A 188 -8.68 29.73 -41.58
C PRO A 188 -10.19 29.63 -41.29
N ASN A 189 -10.87 28.81 -42.09
CA ASN A 189 -12.22 28.32 -41.80
C ASN A 189 -12.14 27.18 -40.76
N PRO A 190 -12.81 27.26 -39.60
CA PRO A 190 -12.99 26.12 -38.71
C PRO A 190 -14.39 25.52 -38.95
N GLY A 191 -14.46 24.47 -39.77
CA GLY A 191 -15.56 23.49 -39.70
C GLY A 191 -15.01 22.28 -38.93
N ASP A 192 -15.53 21.96 -37.75
CA ASP A 192 -16.74 21.15 -37.57
C ASP A 192 -16.62 19.80 -38.29
N ASP A 193 -15.94 18.86 -37.63
CA ASP A 193 -16.08 17.42 -37.88
C ASP A 193 -16.31 16.75 -36.51
N ASP A 194 -17.59 16.74 -36.13
CA ASP A 194 -18.16 15.87 -35.11
C ASP A 194 -18.27 14.45 -35.68
N ASP A 195 -17.20 13.65 -35.61
CA ASP A 195 -17.30 12.20 -35.85
C ASP A 195 -17.53 11.48 -34.52
N TYR A 196 -18.82 11.35 -34.22
CA TYR A 196 -19.41 10.48 -33.22
C TYR A 196 -19.19 9.02 -33.66
N ILE A 197 -18.22 8.33 -33.06
CA ILE A 197 -18.05 6.87 -33.22
C ILE A 197 -18.80 6.18 -32.08
N GLU A 198 -20.06 5.81 -32.34
CA GLU A 198 -20.69 4.67 -31.67
C GLU A 198 -20.06 3.40 -32.22
N SER A 199 -19.32 2.69 -31.38
CA SER A 199 -19.01 1.28 -31.61
C SER A 199 -19.55 0.49 -30.43
N ASP A 200 -20.81 0.06 -30.59
CA ASP A 200 -21.32 -1.15 -29.97
C ASP A 200 -20.46 -2.33 -30.43
N THR A 201 -19.78 -2.95 -29.49
CA THR A 201 -19.24 -4.30 -29.63
C THR A 201 -19.67 -5.08 -28.40
N ASP A 202 -20.87 -5.66 -28.51
CA ASP A 202 -21.16 -6.96 -27.93
C ASP A 202 -20.37 -8.02 -28.73
N ASP A 203 -19.61 -8.86 -28.03
CA ASP A 203 -19.21 -10.25 -28.37
C ASP A 203 -17.97 -10.55 -27.50
N ASP A 204 -18.01 -11.40 -26.47
CA ASP A 204 -18.22 -12.85 -26.41
C ASP A 204 -16.91 -13.50 -25.92
N GLU A 205 -17.05 -14.60 -25.18
CA GLU A 205 -16.03 -15.58 -24.80
C GLU A 205 -14.96 -15.21 -23.75
N GLY A 206 -15.14 -15.78 -22.55
CA GLY A 206 -14.05 -15.97 -21.58
C GLY A 206 -13.01 -17.00 -22.05
N PRO A 207 -11.89 -17.12 -21.33
CA PRO A 207 -11.65 -18.44 -20.71
C PRO A 207 -11.02 -18.38 -19.31
N GLU A 208 -11.48 -19.33 -18.49
CA GLU A 208 -10.73 -20.19 -17.57
C GLU A 208 -9.63 -19.60 -16.67
N GLU A 209 -9.93 -19.55 -15.37
CA GLU A 209 -8.95 -19.44 -14.29
C GLU A 209 -8.08 -20.72 -14.20
N PRO A 210 -6.74 -20.63 -14.20
CA PRO A 210 -5.92 -21.74 -13.76
C PRO A 210 -5.82 -21.77 -12.23
N GLN A 211 -6.40 -22.82 -11.64
CA GLN A 211 -6.16 -23.22 -10.25
C GLN A 211 -4.69 -23.64 -10.06
N LEU A 212 -3.87 -22.77 -9.47
CA LEU A 212 -2.54 -23.14 -9.02
C LEU A 212 -2.62 -23.92 -7.70
N HIS A 213 -2.64 -25.26 -7.83
CA HIS A 213 -2.32 -26.18 -6.76
C HIS A 213 -0.81 -26.08 -6.44
N LEU A 214 -0.45 -25.32 -5.42
CA LEU A 214 0.88 -25.40 -4.82
C LEU A 214 0.99 -26.68 -3.99
N ARG A 215 1.50 -27.73 -4.65
CA ARG A 215 2.01 -28.93 -3.98
C ARG A 215 3.26 -28.58 -3.19
N SER A 216 3.21 -28.91 -1.91
CA SER A 216 4.34 -29.01 -0.99
C SER A 216 5.38 -30.00 -1.51
N ASN A 217 6.57 -29.52 -1.84
CA ASN A 217 7.77 -30.36 -1.84
C ASN A 217 8.60 -29.96 -0.62
N HIS A 218 8.41 -30.72 0.45
CA HIS A 218 9.47 -30.98 1.40
C HIS A 218 10.57 -31.69 0.64
N ASP A 219 11.74 -31.07 0.54
CA ASP A 219 12.99 -31.82 0.44
C ASP A 219 14.01 -31.22 1.40
N ALA A 220 14.43 -32.11 2.29
CA ALA A 220 15.45 -31.93 3.27
C ALA A 220 16.84 -32.13 2.63
N ALA A 221 17.87 -31.83 3.44
CA ALA A 221 19.27 -32.13 3.23
C ALA A 221 20.07 -31.12 2.38
N GLY A 222 20.57 -30.10 3.08
CA GLY A 222 21.59 -29.19 2.58
C GLY A 222 22.36 -28.49 3.71
N LEU A 223 22.78 -29.24 4.73
CA LEU A 223 23.68 -28.78 5.79
C LEU A 223 25.03 -28.36 5.18
N GLN A 224 25.17 -27.08 4.84
CA GLN A 224 26.49 -26.46 4.69
C GLN A 224 26.76 -25.57 5.90
N LYS A 225 27.66 -26.07 6.74
CA LYS A 225 28.28 -25.38 7.87
C LYS A 225 29.03 -24.16 7.34
N ILE A 226 28.38 -23.00 7.30
CA ILE A 226 29.10 -21.73 7.13
C ILE A 226 29.57 -21.32 8.51
N LYS A 227 30.90 -21.38 8.69
CA LYS A 227 31.60 -20.95 9.89
C LYS A 227 31.22 -19.50 10.19
N SER A 228 30.69 -19.29 11.38
CA SER A 228 30.47 -17.98 12.00
C SER A 228 31.73 -17.11 11.96
N PRO A 229 31.69 -15.89 11.42
CA PRO A 229 32.71 -14.90 11.72
C PRO A 229 32.42 -14.30 13.09
N VAL A 230 33.32 -14.63 14.02
CA VAL A 230 33.83 -13.82 15.12
C VAL A 230 33.11 -12.48 15.35
N LEU A 231 32.59 -12.33 16.58
CA LEU A 231 32.18 -11.06 17.18
C LEU A 231 33.20 -9.95 16.86
N ALA A 232 32.87 -9.09 15.91
CA ALA A 232 33.48 -7.78 15.80
C ALA A 232 32.57 -6.80 16.54
N HIS A 233 33.04 -6.32 17.68
CA HIS A 233 32.46 -5.17 18.37
C HIS A 233 32.16 -4.05 17.37
N PRO A 234 31.00 -3.37 17.45
CA PRO A 234 30.79 -2.17 16.67
C PRO A 234 31.82 -1.14 17.12
N ARG A 235 32.82 -0.87 16.25
CA ARG A 235 33.68 0.29 16.37
C ARG A 235 32.76 1.50 16.48
N ARG A 236 32.78 2.16 17.65
CA ARG A 236 32.33 3.54 17.83
C ARG A 236 32.92 4.35 16.69
N LEU A 237 32.07 4.71 15.73
CA LEU A 237 32.38 5.80 14.81
C LEU A 237 32.58 7.04 15.70
N PRO A 238 33.64 7.85 15.47
CA PRO A 238 33.70 9.15 16.11
C PRO A 238 32.52 9.94 15.55
N LEU A 239 31.51 10.16 16.40
CA LEU A 239 30.53 11.20 16.20
C LEU A 239 31.35 12.48 16.03
N GLN A 240 31.43 12.93 14.79
CA GLN A 240 31.90 14.25 14.47
C GLN A 240 30.85 15.19 15.05
N GLU A 241 31.10 15.62 16.30
CA GLU A 241 30.45 16.74 16.95
C GLU A 241 30.75 17.99 16.11
N GLN A 242 30.05 18.15 15.00
CA GLN A 242 29.72 19.47 14.51
C GLN A 242 28.60 19.97 15.39
N ALA A 243 29.01 20.59 16.50
CA ALA A 243 28.20 21.53 17.22
C ALA A 243 27.79 22.62 16.23
N ASN A 244 26.60 22.48 15.66
CA ASN A 244 25.89 23.60 15.10
C ASN A 244 25.46 24.46 16.29
N GLU A 245 26.08 25.62 16.44
CA GLU A 245 25.90 26.60 17.53
C GLU A 245 24.48 27.20 17.59
N ASN A 246 23.53 26.69 16.81
CA ASN A 246 22.13 27.09 16.85
C ASN A 246 21.35 25.89 17.37
N GLY A 247 20.80 26.00 18.58
CA GLY A 247 20.06 24.96 19.32
C GLY A 247 18.75 24.47 18.68
N GLU A 248 18.69 24.39 17.36
CA GLU A 248 17.65 23.72 16.60
C GLU A 248 18.04 22.25 16.47
N ILE A 249 17.77 21.49 17.52
CA ILE A 249 17.78 20.03 17.47
C ILE A 249 16.81 19.63 16.36
N ASN A 250 17.31 18.86 15.39
CA ASN A 250 16.55 18.44 14.23
C ASN A 250 15.34 17.61 14.72
N LEU A 251 14.15 18.21 14.70
CA LEU A 251 12.89 17.62 15.19
C LEU A 251 12.63 16.23 14.59
N GLN A 252 13.11 16.00 13.37
CA GLN A 252 13.04 14.70 12.71
C GLN A 252 13.86 13.63 13.45
N GLU A 253 15.04 13.98 13.95
CA GLU A 253 15.93 13.09 14.67
C GLU A 253 15.39 12.77 16.08
N GLU A 254 14.77 13.74 16.76
CA GLU A 254 14.06 13.48 18.03
C GLU A 254 12.81 12.61 17.83
N MET A 255 12.03 12.83 16.77
CA MET A 255 10.91 11.95 16.46
C MET A 255 11.38 10.52 16.15
N LEU A 256 12.49 10.37 15.41
CA LEU A 256 13.09 9.06 15.16
C LEU A 256 13.53 8.39 16.46
N ARG A 257 14.19 9.11 17.37
CA ARG A 257 14.57 8.58 18.69
C ARG A 257 13.35 8.20 19.54
N TYR A 258 12.30 9.01 19.52
CA TYR A 258 11.05 8.72 20.23
C TYR A 258 10.35 7.47 19.67
N LEU A 259 10.27 7.34 18.35
CA LEU A 259 9.68 6.16 17.71
C LEU A 259 10.47 4.89 18.02
N ILE A 260 11.81 4.94 17.98
CA ILE A 260 12.66 3.80 18.32
C ILE A 260 12.45 3.39 19.79
N LEU A 261 12.44 4.35 20.72
CA LEU A 261 12.19 4.07 22.14
C LEU A 261 10.78 3.53 22.37
N ARG A 262 9.77 4.01 21.62
CA ARG A 262 8.39 3.54 21.73
C ARG A 262 8.25 2.11 21.23
N VAL A 263 8.88 1.77 20.10
CA VAL A 263 8.88 0.40 19.55
C VAL A 263 9.56 -0.55 20.54
N TRP A 264 10.73 -0.17 21.05
CA TRP A 264 11.45 -1.00 22.02
C TRP A 264 10.63 -1.25 23.30
N LYS A 265 9.97 -0.22 23.82
CA LYS A 265 9.09 -0.38 25.00
C LYS A 265 7.89 -1.28 24.73
N LEU A 266 7.30 -1.21 23.53
CA LEU A 266 6.20 -2.10 23.15
C LEU A 266 6.67 -3.56 22.99
N GLU A 267 7.91 -3.78 22.53
CA GLU A 267 8.51 -5.11 22.49
C GLU A 267 8.76 -5.68 23.89
N GLU A 268 9.19 -4.85 24.85
CA GLU A 268 9.30 -5.27 26.26
C GLU A 268 7.94 -5.58 26.89
N GLU A 269 6.95 -4.71 26.73
CA GLU A 269 5.59 -4.93 27.27
C GLU A 269 4.97 -6.22 26.70
N LYS A 270 5.17 -6.48 25.40
CA LYS A 270 4.69 -7.71 24.76
C LYS A 270 5.39 -8.95 25.31
N LYS A 271 6.69 -8.85 25.57
CA LYS A 271 7.45 -9.96 26.15
C LYS A 271 7.01 -10.28 27.58
N GLU A 272 6.68 -9.26 28.38
CA GLU A 272 6.10 -9.46 29.71
C GLU A 272 4.69 -10.09 29.65
N GLU A 273 3.88 -9.75 28.64
CA GLU A 273 2.56 -10.36 28.42
C GLU A 273 2.68 -11.84 28.03
N ASP A 274 3.61 -12.17 27.13
CA ASP A 274 3.89 -13.56 26.72
C ASP A 274 4.39 -14.40 27.93
N GLU A 275 5.25 -13.85 28.79
CA GLU A 275 5.73 -14.52 30.02
C GLU A 275 4.60 -14.75 31.04
N GLN A 276 3.67 -13.81 31.20
CA GLN A 276 2.49 -13.98 32.05
C GLN A 276 1.49 -15.02 31.50
N GLU A 277 1.35 -15.10 30.18
CA GLU A 277 0.49 -16.10 29.55
C GLU A 277 1.04 -17.51 29.80
N GLU A 278 2.36 -17.72 29.64
CA GLU A 278 3.03 -18.99 29.95
C GLU A 278 2.86 -19.41 31.42
N GLU A 279 3.02 -18.48 32.38
CA GLU A 279 2.82 -18.78 33.81
C GLU A 279 1.37 -19.17 34.12
N SER A 280 0.41 -18.49 33.49
CA SER A 280 -1.01 -18.81 33.62
C SER A 280 -1.38 -20.17 33.00
N GLU A 281 -0.70 -20.55 31.93
CA GLU A 281 -0.91 -21.82 31.23
C GLU A 281 -0.31 -22.98 32.04
N GLU A 282 0.88 -22.81 32.64
CA GLU A 282 1.45 -23.77 33.59
C GLU A 282 0.52 -24.02 34.78
N ASP A 283 -0.05 -22.96 35.36
CA ASP A 283 -0.99 -23.07 36.49
C ASP A 283 -2.32 -23.75 36.10
N ARG A 284 -2.72 -23.63 34.83
CA ARG A 284 -3.87 -24.33 34.27
C ARG A 284 -3.57 -25.81 34.05
N VAL A 285 -2.37 -26.14 33.61
CA VAL A 285 -1.89 -27.52 33.44
C VAL A 285 -1.76 -28.21 34.80
N LYS A 286 -1.19 -27.54 35.81
CA LYS A 286 -1.10 -28.07 37.20
C LYS A 286 -2.48 -28.38 37.79
N ARG A 287 -3.46 -27.49 37.61
CA ARG A 287 -4.85 -27.71 38.09
C ARG A 287 -5.61 -28.83 37.37
N THR A 288 -5.27 -29.13 36.12
CA THR A 288 -5.96 -30.17 35.33
C THR A 288 -5.26 -31.53 35.37
N GLY A 289 -3.94 -31.56 35.62
CA GLY A 289 -3.16 -32.78 35.83
C GLY A 289 -3.52 -33.52 37.13
N ASP A 290 -3.81 -32.80 38.21
CA ASP A 290 -4.09 -33.39 39.53
C ASP A 290 -5.42 -34.18 39.62
N ARG A 291 -6.35 -33.97 38.67
CA ARG A 291 -7.65 -34.68 38.66
C ARG A 291 -7.61 -36.07 38.03
N LYS A 292 -6.54 -36.46 37.33
CA LYS A 292 -6.46 -37.78 36.66
C LYS A 292 -5.81 -38.89 37.51
N GLY A 293 -5.31 -38.59 38.72
CA GLY A 293 -4.51 -39.54 39.52
C GLY A 293 -5.21 -40.27 40.68
N LYS A 294 -6.41 -39.87 41.12
CA LYS A 294 -7.01 -40.36 42.39
C LYS A 294 -8.22 -41.28 42.28
N GLY A 295 -8.50 -41.86 41.12
CA GLY A 295 -9.73 -42.65 40.90
C GLY A 295 -9.48 -44.04 40.33
N ARG A 296 -8.60 -44.87 40.92
CA ARG A 296 -8.53 -46.30 40.58
C ARG A 296 -7.81 -47.17 41.60
N LYS A 297 -8.37 -47.32 42.80
CA LYS A 297 -8.16 -48.47 43.68
C LYS A 297 -9.39 -48.62 44.59
N GLU A 298 -10.35 -49.41 44.15
CA GLU A 298 -11.28 -50.21 44.96
C GLU A 298 -11.89 -51.27 44.04
#